data_AF-A0A8J6XY32-F1
#
_entry.id   AF-A0A8J6XY32-F1
#
_cell.length_a   1.000
_cell.length_b   1.000
_cell.length_c   1.000
_cell.angle_alpha   90.00
_cell.angle_beta   90.00
_cell.angle_gamma   90.00
#
_symmetry.space_group_name_H-M   'P 1'
#
loop_
_entity.id
_entity.type
_entity.pdbx_description
1 polymer ?
#
loop_
_entity_poly.entity_id
_entity_poly.type
_entity_poly.pdbx_seq_one_letter_code
_entity_poly.pdbx_strand_id
1 'polypeptide(L)' 'MTDNPEKRGPDQADEFARQADDKSVGIVREFWDFLKHNKKWWLIPVIVVLLLVTVLVVLSGTAAAPFIYTLF' A
#
# COMPACT_ATOMS: atom_id res chain seq x y z
N MET A 1 8.87 -48.19 -12.03
CA MET A 1 9.86 -47.45 -11.21
C MET A 1 10.82 -46.75 -12.17
N THR A 2 10.65 -45.44 -12.41
CA THR A 2 11.57 -44.66 -13.25
C THR A 2 11.93 -43.36 -12.51
N ASP A 3 12.76 -43.48 -11.49
CA ASP A 3 13.51 -42.33 -10.98
C ASP A 3 14.62 -42.05 -11.97
N ASN A 4 14.44 -40.99 -12.77
CA ASN A 4 15.45 -40.51 -13.72
C ASN A 4 16.47 -39.63 -12.96
N PRO A 5 17.74 -40.05 -12.82
CA PRO A 5 18.74 -39.31 -12.03
C PRO A 5 19.35 -38.11 -12.77
N GLU A 6 19.03 -37.87 -14.05
CA GLU A 6 19.72 -36.89 -14.92
C GLU A 6 19.32 -35.42 -14.72
N LYS A 7 18.26 -35.09 -13.97
CA LYS A 7 17.83 -33.68 -13.81
C LYS A 7 18.51 -32.90 -12.68
N ARG A 8 19.61 -33.38 -12.09
CA ARG A 8 20.33 -32.69 -10.99
C ARG A 8 21.39 -31.70 -11.50
N GLY A 9 21.09 -30.95 -12.56
CA GLY A 9 21.92 -29.88 -13.09
C GLY A 9 21.64 -28.52 -12.41
N PRO A 10 22.51 -27.51 -12.62
CA PRO A 10 22.39 -26.15 -12.05
C PRO A 10 21.02 -25.50 -12.28
N ASP A 11 20.31 -25.92 -13.34
CA ASP A 11 18.96 -25.47 -13.68
C ASP A 11 17.93 -25.68 -12.55
N GLN A 12 18.03 -26.74 -11.76
CA GLN A 12 17.11 -26.99 -10.65
C GLN A 12 17.36 -26.00 -9.51
N ALA A 13 18.64 -25.75 -9.18
CA ALA A 13 19.04 -24.76 -8.18
C ALA A 13 18.61 -23.34 -8.58
N ASP A 14 18.66 -23.03 -9.88
CA ASP A 14 18.22 -21.75 -10.43
C ASP A 14 16.68 -21.59 -10.42
N GLU A 15 15.92 -22.68 -10.67
CA GLU A 15 14.46 -22.69 -10.48
C GLU A 15 14.05 -22.47 -9.02
N PHE A 16 14.75 -23.09 -8.06
CA PHE A 16 14.52 -22.87 -6.62
C PHE A 16 14.88 -21.44 -6.19
N ALA A 17 15.96 -20.86 -6.73
CA ALA A 17 16.35 -19.48 -6.45
C ALA A 17 15.29 -18.47 -6.96
N ARG A 18 14.65 -18.75 -8.09
CA ARG A 18 13.57 -17.91 -8.64
C ARG A 18 12.24 -18.04 -7.89
N GLN A 19 11.94 -19.20 -7.32
CA GLN A 19 10.75 -19.41 -6.49
C GLN A 19 10.85 -18.70 -5.12
N ALA A 20 12.07 -18.47 -4.62
CA ALA A 20 12.29 -17.72 -3.38
C ALA A 20 12.22 -16.18 -3.57
N ASP A 21 12.39 -15.70 -4.80
CA ASP A 21 12.17 -14.29 -5.19
C ASP A 21 10.70 -14.01 -5.56
N ASP A 22 9.78 -14.91 -5.18
CA ASP A 22 8.37 -14.63 -5.30
C ASP A 22 8.02 -13.52 -4.30
N LYS A 23 8.00 -12.30 -4.85
CA LYS A 23 7.96 -11.04 -4.12
C LYS A 23 6.69 -10.99 -3.29
N SER A 24 6.78 -11.44 -2.03
CA SER A 24 5.70 -11.41 -1.06
C SER A 24 5.12 -10.01 -1.06
N VAL A 25 3.92 -9.88 -1.62
CA VAL A 25 3.26 -8.60 -1.81
C VAL A 25 2.99 -8.10 -0.40
N GLY A 26 3.79 -7.14 0.08
CA GLY A 26 3.81 -6.81 1.50
C GLY A 26 2.40 -6.53 2.05
N ILE A 27 2.15 -6.91 3.30
CA ILE A 27 0.82 -6.86 3.96
C ILE A 27 0.09 -5.54 3.74
N VAL A 28 0.82 -4.42 3.68
CA VAL A 28 0.26 -3.08 3.41
C VAL A 28 -0.43 -3.00 2.03
N ARG A 29 0.16 -3.63 1.02
CA ARG A 29 -0.35 -3.63 -0.36
C ARG A 29 -1.54 -4.57 -0.53
N GLU A 30 -1.52 -5.74 0.13
CA GLU A 30 -2.69 -6.62 0.21
C GLU A 30 -3.86 -5.95 0.95
N PHE A 31 -3.58 -5.26 2.06
CA PHE A 31 -4.58 -4.48 2.78
C PHE A 31 -5.14 -3.33 1.94
N TRP A 32 -4.29 -2.67 1.16
CA TRP A 32 -4.70 -1.61 0.23
C TRP A 32 -5.60 -2.14 -0.88
N ASP A 33 -5.26 -3.28 -1.48
CA ASP A 33 -6.09 -3.93 -2.50
C ASP A 33 -7.41 -4.45 -1.91
N PHE A 34 -7.42 -4.94 -0.67
CA PHE A 34 -8.64 -5.29 0.06
C PHE A 34 -9.53 -4.06 0.31
N LEU A 35 -8.94 -2.94 0.73
CA LEU A 35 -9.66 -1.67 0.91
C LEU A 35 -10.25 -1.15 -0.39
N LYS A 36 -9.50 -1.27 -1.49
CA LYS A 36 -9.91 -0.86 -2.84
C LYS A 36 -11.04 -1.72 -3.39
N HIS A 37 -11.01 -3.03 -3.12
CA HIS A 37 -12.08 -3.98 -3.49
C HIS A 37 -13.42 -3.66 -2.83
N ASN A 38 -13.42 -3.08 -1.62
CA ASN A 38 -14.63 -2.73 -0.87
C ASN A 38 -15.37 -1.46 -1.37
N LYS A 39 -15.16 -1.04 -2.64
CA LYS A 39 -15.84 0.10 -3.31
C LYS A 39 -15.99 1.35 -2.42
N LYS A 40 -14.90 1.76 -1.78
CA LYS A 40 -14.81 2.95 -0.93
C LYS A 40 -14.79 4.28 -1.71
N TRP A 41 -15.69 4.46 -2.68
CA TRP A 41 -15.98 5.79 -3.23
C TRP A 41 -16.40 6.78 -2.13
N TRP A 42 -16.95 6.26 -1.02
CA TRP A 42 -17.33 7.05 0.15
C TRP A 42 -16.18 7.33 1.12
N LEU A 43 -15.06 6.60 1.07
CA LEU A 43 -13.91 6.89 1.93
C LEU A 43 -13.02 8.00 1.35
N ILE A 44 -12.98 8.12 0.03
CA ILE A 44 -12.25 9.19 -0.68
C ILE A 44 -12.62 10.58 -0.12
N PRO A 45 -13.91 10.99 -0.02
CA PRO A 45 -14.26 12.31 0.51
C PRO A 45 -13.81 12.49 1.97
N VAL A 46 -13.90 11.45 2.81
CA VAL A 46 -13.44 11.50 4.21
C VAL A 46 -11.92 11.70 4.30
N ILE A 47 -11.15 10.96 3.49
CA ILE A 47 -9.69 11.09 3.43
C ILE A 47 -9.29 12.48 2.91
N VAL A 48 -9.99 13.00 1.90
CA VAL A 48 -9.73 14.33 1.33
C VAL A 48 -9.94 15.41 2.39
N VAL A 49 -11.03 15.36 3.16
CA VAL A 49 -11.28 16.31 4.25
C VAL A 49 -10.20 16.20 5.33
N LEU A 50 -9.81 14.98 5.74
CA LEU A 50 -8.73 14.79 6.72
C LEU A 50 -7.39 15.34 6.24
N LEU A 51 -7.05 15.14 4.96
CA LEU A 51 -5.85 15.72 4.34
C LEU A 51 -5.92 17.24 4.32
N LEU A 52 -7.05 17.81 3.91
CA LEU A 52 -7.30 19.25 3.92
C LEU A 52 -7.11 19.84 5.32
N VAL A 53 -7.69 19.20 6.35
CA VAL A 53 -7.51 19.61 7.74
C VAL A 53 -6.05 19.48 8.18
N THR A 54 -5.36 18.40 7.81
CA THR A 54 -3.94 18.22 8.15
C THR A 54 -3.07 19.31 7.52
N VAL A 55 -3.28 19.59 6.23
CA VAL A 55 -2.59 20.67 5.51
C VAL A 55 -2.91 22.02 6.16
N LEU A 56 -4.19 22.27 6.48
CA LEU A 56 -4.62 23.49 7.12
C LEU A 56 -3.98 23.65 8.51
N VAL A 57 -3.88 22.58 9.30
CA VAL A 57 -3.22 22.58 10.61
C VAL A 57 -1.73 22.86 10.47
N VAL A 58 -1.04 22.23 9.50
CA VAL A 58 0.39 22.48 9.24
C VAL A 58 0.61 23.94 8.81
N LEU A 59 -0.26 24.49 7.95
CA LEU A 59 -0.22 25.91 7.55
C LEU A 59 -0.65 26.87 8.67
N SER A 60 -1.49 26.39 9.60
CA SER A 60 -1.98 27.17 10.74
C SER A 60 -0.91 27.47 11.78
N GLY A 61 0.17 26.68 11.81
CA GLY A 61 1.38 27.00 12.57
C GLY A 61 2.02 28.35 12.19
N THR A 62 1.61 28.96 11.07
CA THR A 62 2.08 30.29 10.64
C THR A 62 1.00 31.38 10.49
N ALA A 63 -0.26 31.10 10.13
CA ALA A 63 -1.25 32.19 9.94
C ALA A 63 -2.74 31.80 9.78
N ALA A 64 -3.13 30.51 9.79
CA ALA A 64 -4.49 30.11 9.39
C ALA A 64 -5.53 30.05 10.54
N ALA A 65 -5.10 30.18 11.79
CA ALA A 65 -5.97 30.18 12.98
C ALA A 65 -7.14 31.22 12.96
N PRO A 66 -6.99 32.46 12.47
CA PRO A 66 -8.06 33.46 12.55
C PRO A 66 -9.18 33.25 11.52
N PHE A 67 -8.96 32.53 10.41
CA PHE A 67 -9.97 32.38 9.35
C PHE A 67 -11.05 31.33 9.65
N ILE A 68 -10.75 30.39 10.56
CA ILE A 68 -11.71 29.38 11.02
C ILE A 68 -12.75 30.00 11.97
N TYR A 69 -12.37 31.06 12.69
CA TYR A 69 -13.25 31.77 13.64
C TYR A 69 -13.98 32.98 13.04
N THR A 70 -13.54 33.55 11.92
CA THR A 70 -14.21 34.72 11.31
C THR A 70 -15.51 34.39 10.55
N LEU A 71 -15.82 33.11 10.35
CA LEU A 71 -17.07 32.66 9.71
C LEU A 71 -18.20 32.40 10.73
N PHE A 72 -17.97 32.66 12.02
CA PHE A 72 -18.96 32.59 13.10
C PHE A 72 -19.04 33.91 13.86
#